data_AF-A0A482ZDQ6-F1
#
_entry.id   AF-A0A482ZDQ6-F1
#
_cell.length_a   1.000
_cell.length_b   1.000
_cell.length_c   1.000
_cell.angle_alpha   90.00
_cell.angle_beta   90.00
_cell.angle_gamma   90.00
#
_symmetry.space_group_name_H-M   'P 1'
#
loop_
_entity.id
_entity.type
_entity.pdbx_description
1 polymer ?
#
loop_
_entity_poly.entity_id
_entity_poly.type
_entity_poly.pdbx_seq_one_letter_code
_entity_poly.pdbx_strand_id
1 'polypeptide(L)'
;MLKLICIAFLVTVLTLVAGQDSLDPAEYACASDINQEELLKKNDICSQCEKLHEEGIVFSLCKTNCFSTEYFEHCVKDLEEAKNEGKDAVTSHDSSTNGLINFIKKYN
;
A
#
# COMPACT_ATOMS: atom_id res chain seq x y z
N MET A 1 -42.93 14.38 -10.78
CA MET A 1 -41.99 15.37 -10.20
C MET A 1 -41.18 14.81 -9.03
N LEU A 2 -41.78 14.14 -8.04
CA LEU A 2 -41.08 13.61 -6.84
C LEU A 2 -39.92 12.63 -7.14
N LYS A 3 -40.07 11.75 -8.15
CA LYS A 3 -39.05 10.75 -8.52
C LYS A 3 -37.74 11.36 -9.05
N LEU A 4 -37.79 12.50 -9.73
CA LEU A 4 -36.61 13.17 -10.29
C LEU A 4 -35.78 13.87 -9.21
N ILE A 5 -36.45 14.37 -8.16
CA ILE A 5 -35.80 15.02 -7.01
C ILE A 5 -35.01 13.99 -6.19
N CYS A 6 -35.57 12.79 -5.99
CA CYS A 6 -34.87 11.71 -5.27
C CYS A 6 -33.59 11.24 -5.98
N ILE A 7 -33.60 11.17 -7.31
CA ILE A 7 -32.43 10.75 -8.10
C ILE A 7 -31.32 11.81 -8.02
N ALA A 8 -31.68 13.09 -8.13
CA ALA A 8 -30.72 14.19 -7.99
C ALA A 8 -30.07 14.21 -6.60
N PHE A 9 -30.83 13.92 -5.54
CA PHE A 9 -30.33 13.83 -4.17
C PHE A 9 -29.41 12.62 -3.93
N LEU A 10 -29.70 11.49 -4.56
CA LEU A 10 -28.85 10.29 -4.44
C LEU A 10 -27.52 10.46 -5.18
N VAL A 11 -27.52 11.11 -6.35
CA VAL A 11 -26.30 11.36 -7.13
C VAL A 11 -25.39 12.36 -6.43
N THR A 12 -25.93 13.44 -5.83
CA THR A 12 -25.11 14.39 -5.07
C THR A 12 -24.47 13.74 -3.84
N VAL A 13 -25.21 12.93 -3.08
CA VAL A 13 -24.64 12.21 -1.93
C VAL A 13 -23.57 11.21 -2.35
N LEU A 14 -23.74 10.49 -3.46
CA LEU A 14 -22.71 9.59 -4.00
C LEU A 14 -21.42 10.34 -4.37
N THR A 15 -21.53 11.54 -4.95
CA THR A 15 -20.33 12.34 -5.31
C THR A 15 -19.58 12.93 -4.12
N LEU A 16 -20.25 13.13 -2.97
CA LEU A 16 -19.59 13.62 -1.75
C LEU A 16 -18.81 12.54 -0.98
N VAL A 17 -19.09 11.25 -1.23
CA VAL A 17 -18.44 10.11 -0.54
C VAL A 17 -17.10 9.70 -1.14
N ALA A 18 -16.67 10.35 -2.23
CA ALA A 18 -15.26 10.30 -2.66
C ALA A 18 -14.42 11.13 -1.66
N GLY A 19 -14.26 10.60 -0.45
CA GLY A 19 -13.44 11.18 0.60
C GLY A 19 -12.03 11.41 0.09
N GLN A 20 -11.47 12.56 0.44
CA GLN A 20 -10.05 12.79 0.30
C GLN A 20 -9.36 11.78 1.23
N ASP A 21 -8.74 10.74 0.69
CA ASP A 21 -7.89 9.81 1.45
C ASP A 21 -6.66 10.58 1.97
N SER A 22 -6.84 11.36 3.03
CA SER A 22 -5.76 12.00 3.75
C SER A 22 -5.29 11.07 4.86
N LEU A 23 -4.04 10.63 4.76
CA LEU A 23 -3.35 9.87 5.80
C LEU A 23 -2.86 10.81 6.89
N ASP A 24 -2.93 10.39 8.15
CA ASP A 24 -2.31 11.11 9.27
C ASP A 24 -0.80 10.81 9.31
N PRO A 25 0.10 11.80 9.07
CA PRO A 25 1.54 11.59 9.11
C PRO A 25 2.05 11.01 10.44
N ALA A 26 1.37 11.29 11.55
CA ALA A 26 1.77 10.82 12.87
C ALA A 26 1.73 9.28 12.99
N GLU A 27 0.79 8.62 12.29
CA GLU A 27 0.68 7.15 12.27
C GLU A 27 1.88 6.47 11.57
N TYR A 28 2.64 7.24 10.80
CA TYR A 28 3.79 6.80 10.03
C TYR A 28 5.11 7.29 10.66
N ALA A 29 5.04 7.99 11.80
CA ALA A 29 6.16 8.72 12.39
C ALA A 29 6.82 9.72 11.42
N CYS A 30 6.03 10.31 10.52
CA CYS A 30 6.45 11.37 9.63
C CYS A 30 6.23 12.75 10.28
N ALA A 31 6.93 13.76 9.77
CA ALA A 31 6.67 15.15 10.14
C ALA A 31 5.30 15.61 9.61
N SER A 32 4.64 16.54 10.31
CA SER A 32 3.28 17.01 9.96
C SER A 32 3.20 17.79 8.64
N ASP A 33 4.34 18.31 8.17
CA ASP A 33 4.49 19.06 6.91
C ASP A 33 4.85 18.18 5.72
N ILE A 34 4.86 16.85 5.89
CA ILE A 34 5.12 15.92 4.79
C ILE A 34 4.13 16.11 3.63
N ASN A 35 4.63 15.95 2.42
CA ASN A 35 3.79 15.96 1.22
C ASN A 35 2.83 14.76 1.26
N GLN A 36 1.52 15.03 1.30
CA GLN A 36 0.49 14.00 1.38
C GLN A 36 0.43 13.10 0.14
N GLU A 37 0.76 13.61 -1.05
CA GLU A 37 0.86 12.81 -2.27
C GLU A 37 2.03 11.81 -2.18
N GLU A 38 3.16 12.23 -1.62
CA GLU A 38 4.31 11.35 -1.39
C GLU A 38 3.99 10.29 -0.33
N LEU A 39 3.34 10.69 0.77
CA LEU A 39 2.89 9.80 1.84
C LEU A 39 1.95 8.71 1.29
N LEU A 40 0.97 9.10 0.46
CA LEU A 40 0.07 8.14 -0.21
C LEU A 40 0.81 7.18 -1.13
N LYS A 41 1.74 7.68 -1.95
CA LYS A 41 2.54 6.82 -2.87
C LYS A 41 3.37 5.80 -2.09
N LYS A 42 4.04 6.22 -1.02
CA LYS A 42 4.86 5.33 -0.18
C LYS A 42 4.00 4.32 0.58
N ASN A 43 2.84 4.74 1.07
CA ASN A 43 1.87 3.83 1.70
C ASN A 43 1.35 2.76 0.71
N ASP A 44 1.08 3.15 -0.54
CA ASP A 44 0.65 2.22 -1.59
C ASP A 44 1.73 1.17 -1.90
N ILE A 45 3.01 1.56 -1.95
CA ILE A 45 4.14 0.61 -2.07
C ILE A 45 4.10 -0.42 -0.95
N CYS A 46 3.93 0.01 0.30
CA CYS A 46 3.84 -0.91 1.44
C CYS A 46 2.62 -1.84 1.36
N SER A 47 1.47 -1.35 0.88
CA SER A 47 0.27 -2.18 0.68
C SER A 47 0.45 -3.20 -0.45
N GLN A 48 1.13 -2.83 -1.54
CA GLN A 48 1.46 -3.78 -2.61
C GLN A 48 2.44 -4.84 -2.11
N CYS A 49 3.43 -4.46 -1.30
CA CYS A 49 4.39 -5.37 -0.72
C CYS A 49 3.73 -6.36 0.26
N GLU A 50 2.82 -5.90 1.12
CA GLU A 50 2.00 -6.79 1.97
C GLU A 50 1.26 -7.85 1.16
N LYS A 51 0.68 -7.46 0.02
CA LYS A 51 -0.01 -8.40 -0.88
C LYS A 51 0.96 -9.37 -1.54
N LEU A 52 2.16 -8.91 -1.91
CA LEU A 52 3.19 -9.74 -2.51
C LEU A 52 3.68 -10.84 -1.56
N HIS A 53 3.80 -10.51 -0.27
CA HIS A 53 4.28 -11.45 0.75
C HIS A 53 3.16 -12.15 1.55
N GLU A 54 1.90 -11.80 1.29
CA GLU A 54 0.71 -12.28 2.00
C GLU A 54 0.76 -12.10 3.54
N GLU A 55 1.44 -11.06 4.02
CA GLU A 55 1.71 -10.86 5.45
C GLU A 55 1.62 -9.40 5.93
N GLY A 56 0.66 -9.11 6.82
CA GLY A 56 0.40 -7.75 7.33
C GLY A 56 1.52 -7.13 8.18
N ILE A 57 2.44 -7.95 8.70
CA ILE A 57 3.62 -7.42 9.40
C ILE A 57 4.59 -6.72 8.44
N VAL A 58 4.63 -7.13 7.17
CA VAL A 58 5.43 -6.48 6.12
C VAL A 58 4.96 -5.05 5.90
N PHE A 59 3.64 -4.80 5.88
CA PHE A 59 3.10 -3.44 5.82
C PHE A 59 3.60 -2.58 6.98
N SER A 60 3.52 -3.11 8.20
CA SER A 60 3.91 -2.40 9.43
C SER A 60 5.40 -2.03 9.42
N LEU A 61 6.27 -2.97 9.04
CA LEU A 61 7.71 -2.75 8.94
C LEU A 61 8.06 -1.76 7.82
N CYS A 62 7.45 -1.92 6.64
CA CYS A 62 7.67 -1.05 5.49
C CYS A 62 7.36 0.42 5.79
N LYS A 63 6.27 0.70 6.51
CA LYS A 63 5.88 2.07 6.84
C LYS A 63 6.61 2.68 8.04
N THR A 64 7.42 1.90 8.75
CA THR A 64 8.07 2.32 10.00
C THR A 64 9.03 3.50 9.76
N ASN A 65 9.08 4.41 10.74
CA ASN A 65 9.99 5.56 10.75
C ASN A 65 9.92 6.38 9.46
N CYS A 66 8.71 6.68 9.00
CA CYS A 66 8.46 7.42 7.76
C CYS A 66 9.12 6.81 6.52
N PHE A 67 9.01 5.48 6.35
CA PHE A 67 9.53 4.74 5.19
C PHE A 67 11.05 4.85 5.01
N SER A 68 11.80 5.13 6.08
CA SER A 68 13.26 5.31 6.04
C SER A 68 14.04 4.07 6.45
N THR A 69 13.36 2.93 6.59
CA THR A 69 13.98 1.66 6.97
C THR A 69 14.33 0.83 5.74
N GLU A 70 15.26 -0.11 5.90
CA GLU A 70 15.61 -1.09 4.86
C GLU A 70 14.40 -1.91 4.37
N TYR A 71 13.38 -2.12 5.22
CA TYR A 71 12.15 -2.80 4.85
C TYR A 71 11.43 -2.12 3.69
N PHE A 72 11.44 -0.78 3.65
CA PHE A 72 10.86 -0.04 2.53
C PHE A 72 11.65 -0.26 1.24
N GLU A 73 12.98 -0.18 1.31
CA GLU A 73 13.87 -0.39 0.16
C GLU A 73 13.74 -1.80 -0.42
N HIS A 74 13.68 -2.80 0.45
CA HIS A 74 13.46 -4.20 0.08
C HIS A 74 12.08 -4.40 -0.57
N CYS A 75 11.02 -3.77 -0.04
CA CYS A 75 9.71 -3.80 -0.67
C CYS A 75 9.70 -3.19 -2.07
N VAL A 76 10.40 -2.06 -2.29
CA VAL A 76 10.54 -1.47 -3.62
C VAL A 76 11.23 -2.45 -4.57
N LYS A 77 12.34 -3.04 -4.13
CA LYS A 77 13.10 -4.01 -4.91
C LYS A 77 12.29 -5.26 -5.25
N ASP A 78 11.60 -5.86 -4.28
CA ASP A 78 10.77 -7.05 -4.49
C ASP A 78 9.62 -6.77 -5.47
N LEU A 79 9.00 -5.59 -5.39
CA LEU A 79 7.96 -5.18 -6.35
C LEU A 79 8.53 -4.92 -7.75
N GLU A 80 9.75 -4.40 -7.87
CA GLU A 80 10.44 -4.25 -9.16
C GLU A 80 10.79 -5.61 -9.78
N GLU A 81 11.33 -6.53 -8.98
CA GLU A 81 11.62 -7.92 -9.39
C GLU A 81 10.34 -8.62 -9.84
N ALA A 82 9.26 -8.57 -9.06
CA ALA A 82 7.96 -9.16 -9.43
C ALA A 82 7.38 -8.56 -10.71
N LYS A 83 7.57 -7.25 -10.97
CA LYS A 83 7.16 -6.61 -12.23
C LYS A 83 8.00 -7.08 -13.42
N ASN A 84 9.28 -7.36 -13.22
CA ASN A 84 10.19 -7.84 -14.25
C ASN A 84 9.95 -9.33 -14.56
N GLU A 85 9.69 -10.15 -13.55
CA GLU A 85 9.27 -11.55 -13.69
C GLU A 85 7.87 -11.65 -14.32
N GLY A 86 6.97 -10.71 -14.01
CA GLY A 86 5.68 -10.59 -14.68
C GLY A 86 5.74 -10.21 -16.18
N LYS A 87 6.91 -9.76 -16.69
CA LYS A 87 7.17 -9.58 -18.12
C LYS A 87 7.80 -10.80 -18.79
N ASP A 88 8.42 -11.69 -18.02
CA ASP A 88 9.01 -12.94 -18.48
C ASP A 88 8.73 -14.06 -17.47
N ALA A 89 7.63 -14.78 -17.68
CA ALA A 89 7.22 -16.04 -17.02
C ALA A 89 6.55 -16.00 -15.64
N VAL A 90 5.30 -16.48 -15.64
CA VAL A 90 4.67 -17.18 -14.52
C VAL A 90 5.59 -18.31 -14.06
N THR A 91 6.11 -18.25 -12.83
CA THR A 91 6.39 -19.45 -12.04
C THR A 91 6.21 -19.19 -10.55
N SER A 92 5.14 -19.78 -10.02
CA SER A 92 5.05 -20.38 -8.67
C SER A 92 5.73 -19.63 -7.52
N HIS A 93 4.96 -18.98 -6.67
CA HIS A 93 5.33 -18.85 -5.27
C HIS A 93 4.28 -19.56 -4.42
N ASP A 94 4.76 -20.62 -3.77
CA ASP A 94 4.02 -21.40 -2.79
C ASP A 94 3.46 -20.47 -1.72
N SER A 95 2.16 -20.63 -1.46
CA SER A 95 1.51 -20.15 -0.25
C SER A 95 2.24 -20.75 0.95
N SER A 96 3.21 -20.02 1.49
CA SER A 96 3.93 -20.39 2.70
C SER A 96 3.57 -19.37 3.76
N THR A 97 3.13 -19.86 4.91
CA THR A 97 2.90 -19.14 6.18
C THR A 97 4.18 -18.56 6.78
N ASN A 98 5.16 -18.16 5.95
CA ASN A 98 6.52 -17.74 6.29
C ASN A 98 7.04 -16.60 5.37
N GLY A 99 6.16 -15.80 4.76
CA GLY A 99 6.49 -14.60 3.97
C GLY A 99 7.49 -13.66 4.66
N LEU A 100 7.33 -13.31 5.94
CA LEU A 100 8.29 -12.48 6.69
C LEU A 100 9.61 -13.21 6.91
N ILE A 101 9.58 -14.50 7.26
CA ILE A 101 10.79 -15.29 7.46
C ILE A 101 11.59 -15.34 6.15
N ASN A 102 10.90 -15.51 5.02
CA ASN A 102 11.51 -15.52 3.69
C ASN A 102 12.03 -14.12 3.30
N PHE A 103 11.29 -13.07 3.60
CA PHE A 103 11.71 -11.69 3.41
C PHE A 103 12.98 -11.38 4.22
N ILE A 104 12.98 -11.65 5.53
CA ILE A 104 14.12 -11.44 6.41
C ILE A 104 15.34 -12.28 5.94
N LYS A 105 15.13 -13.53 5.53
CA LYS A 105 16.19 -14.40 5.00
C LYS A 105 16.76 -13.95 3.66
N LYS A 106 15.95 -13.28 2.82
CA LYS A 106 16.40 -12.77 1.52
C LYS A 106 17.37 -11.60 1.69
N TYR A 107 17.26 -10.87 2.81
CA TYR A 107 17.91 -9.60 3.04
C TYR A 107 18.87 -9.56 4.25
N ASN A 108 19.08 -10.68 4.95
CA ASN A 108 20.15 -10.89 5.94
C ASN A 108 21.10 -12.01 5.47
#